data_AF-A0A818DWK8-F1
#
_entry.id   AF-A0A818DWK8-F1
#
_cell.length_a   1.000
_cell.length_b   1.000
_cell.length_c   1.000
_cell.angle_alpha   90.00
_cell.angle_beta   90.00
_cell.angle_gamma   90.00
#
_symmetry.space_group_name_H-M   'P 1'
#
loop_
_entity.id
_entity.type
_entity.pdbx_description
1 polymer ?
#
loop_
_entity_poly.entity_id
_entity_poly.type
_entity_poly.pdbx_seq_one_letter_code
_entity_poly.pdbx_strand_id
1 'polypeptide(L)'
;MHLLQSLFIIEDSDTLLNNSIDESVFKRNSTHIYIDIGCFDGETVEHFIYFTPNSILYDIITFEPDPINYQLCKKKLKQKQFENYSITIIPKVVWLRNEKVPFLINHGENSRIQLTEIDAQNVVMLNGIDFSSWLSRLVKSENTRLHIKVSMPGSEVPVLRKLLIEDKLLLAERWDVQWTDRYNPRIRALRIYIQSMMDSIGFSCDHYTRIPDVRDVYRKKGTFEHIVKYADWRLIPEADTYCYYIQRPTVTDPPRTTRLKLKSKKDKE
;
A
#
# COMPACT_ATOMS: atom_id res chain seq x y z
N MET A 1 26.87 18.39 -23.73
CA MET A 1 25.44 18.24 -24.07
C MET A 1 24.65 18.36 -22.78
N HIS A 2 24.39 19.60 -22.33
CA HIS A 2 23.65 19.91 -21.10
C HIS A 2 22.16 19.97 -21.44
N LEU A 3 21.42 18.91 -21.12
CA LEU A 3 19.95 18.95 -21.13
C LEU A 3 19.52 19.75 -19.90
N LEU A 4 19.13 21.00 -20.16
CA LEU A 4 18.44 21.86 -19.20
C LEU A 4 17.17 21.14 -18.75
N GLN A 5 17.16 20.66 -17.51
CA GLN A 5 15.93 20.30 -16.81
C GLN A 5 15.12 21.59 -16.65
N SER A 6 14.10 21.74 -17.49
CA SER A 6 13.03 22.70 -17.29
C SER A 6 12.34 22.38 -15.96
N LEU A 7 12.74 23.08 -14.89
CA LEU A 7 12.03 23.08 -13.62
C LEU A 7 10.65 23.70 -13.90
N PHE A 8 9.62 22.86 -13.97
CA PHE A 8 8.24 23.33 -13.97
C PHE A 8 7.96 23.91 -12.58
N ILE A 9 8.06 25.23 -12.44
CA ILE A 9 7.53 25.95 -11.28
C ILE A 9 6.02 26.04 -11.50
N ILE A 10 5.28 25.09 -10.91
CA ILE A 10 3.82 25.13 -10.81
C ILE A 10 3.52 25.76 -9.44
N GLU A 11 3.37 27.07 -9.34
CA GLU A 11 3.24 27.72 -8.02
C GLU A 11 1.87 28.33 -7.68
N ASP A 12 0.92 28.51 -8.62
CA ASP A 12 -0.35 29.17 -8.27
C ASP A 12 -1.66 28.45 -8.67
N SER A 13 -1.62 27.46 -9.56
CA SER A 13 -2.83 26.69 -9.91
C SER A 13 -3.22 25.63 -8.87
N ASP A 14 -2.31 25.31 -7.97
CA ASP A 14 -2.43 24.15 -7.09
C ASP A 14 -3.42 24.38 -5.94
N THR A 15 -3.54 25.58 -5.40
CA THR A 15 -4.44 25.87 -4.25
C THR A 15 -5.91 25.68 -4.61
N LEU A 16 -6.35 26.12 -5.79
CA LEU A 16 -7.73 25.94 -6.26
C LEU A 16 -8.02 24.50 -6.69
N LEU A 17 -7.05 23.84 -7.34
CA LEU A 17 -7.18 22.42 -7.68
C LEU A 17 -7.21 21.54 -6.41
N ASN A 18 -6.45 21.92 -5.38
CA ASN A 18 -6.37 21.19 -4.11
C ASN A 18 -7.69 21.23 -3.33
N ASN A 19 -8.37 22.37 -3.27
CA ASN A 19 -9.65 22.48 -2.58
C ASN A 19 -10.78 21.75 -3.33
N SER A 20 -10.76 21.78 -4.67
CA SER A 20 -11.78 21.12 -5.49
C SER A 20 -11.67 19.59 -5.47
N ILE A 21 -10.45 19.02 -5.46
CA ILE A 21 -10.25 17.58 -5.33
C ILE A 21 -10.76 17.10 -3.96
N ASP A 22 -10.39 17.79 -2.87
CA ASP A 22 -10.83 17.44 -1.51
C ASP A 22 -12.37 17.43 -1.43
N GLU A 23 -13.05 18.50 -1.86
CA GLU A 23 -14.51 18.55 -1.80
C GLU A 23 -15.21 17.48 -2.66
N SER A 24 -14.68 17.19 -3.85
CA SER A 24 -15.30 16.20 -4.74
C SER A 24 -15.27 14.79 -4.17
N VAL A 25 -14.16 14.43 -3.50
CA VAL A 25 -14.00 13.16 -2.78
C VAL A 25 -15.02 13.08 -1.65
N PHE A 26 -15.15 14.16 -0.87
CA PHE A 26 -16.10 14.19 0.24
C PHE A 26 -17.56 14.35 -0.20
N LYS A 27 -17.93 14.52 -1.47
CA LYS A 27 -19.35 14.63 -1.87
C LYS A 27 -20.01 13.28 -2.14
N ARG A 28 -19.23 12.20 -2.24
CA ARG A 28 -19.77 10.87 -2.52
C ARG A 28 -20.37 10.26 -1.26
N ASN A 29 -21.48 9.54 -1.45
CA ASN A 29 -22.17 8.77 -0.41
C ASN A 29 -21.91 7.27 -0.57
N SER A 30 -20.73 6.87 -1.06
CA SER A 30 -20.41 5.45 -1.16
C SER A 30 -20.28 4.84 0.23
N THR A 31 -20.83 3.64 0.36
CA THR A 31 -20.67 2.80 1.54
C THR A 31 -19.42 1.95 1.48
N HIS A 32 -18.80 1.77 0.30
CA HIS A 32 -17.58 0.98 0.13
C HIS A 32 -16.48 1.85 -0.49
N ILE A 33 -15.35 1.95 0.19
CA ILE A 33 -14.22 2.77 -0.28
C ILE A 33 -12.95 1.94 -0.22
N TYR A 34 -12.26 1.90 -1.35
CA TYR A 34 -10.93 1.32 -1.45
C TYR A 34 -9.90 2.45 -1.55
N ILE A 35 -8.89 2.42 -0.70
CA ILE A 35 -7.84 3.45 -0.63
C ILE A 35 -6.50 2.80 -0.93
N ASP A 36 -5.82 3.21 -1.99
CA ASP A 36 -4.47 2.74 -2.33
C ASP A 36 -3.44 3.85 -2.12
N ILE A 37 -2.56 3.67 -1.15
CA ILE A 37 -1.53 4.65 -0.81
C ILE A 37 -0.21 4.22 -1.45
N GLY A 38 0.25 4.96 -2.47
CA GLY A 38 1.43 4.61 -3.27
C GLY A 38 1.06 3.71 -4.45
N CYS A 39 0.19 4.21 -5.32
CA CYS A 39 -0.35 3.46 -6.46
C CYS A 39 0.66 3.13 -7.56
N PHE A 40 1.76 3.88 -7.58
CA PHE A 40 2.74 3.84 -8.65
C PHE A 40 2.10 4.10 -10.02
N ASP A 41 1.92 3.06 -10.84
CA ASP A 41 1.38 3.16 -12.20
C ASP A 41 -0.10 2.74 -12.33
N GLY A 42 -0.76 2.41 -11.22
CA GLY A 42 -2.16 1.96 -11.21
C GLY A 42 -2.37 0.45 -11.26
N GLU A 43 -1.31 -0.38 -11.33
CA GLU A 43 -1.44 -1.85 -11.34
C GLU A 43 -2.16 -2.40 -10.10
N THR A 44 -1.90 -1.84 -8.91
CA THR A 44 -2.55 -2.29 -7.68
C THR A 44 -4.05 -1.99 -7.63
N VAL A 45 -4.49 -0.90 -8.26
CA VAL A 45 -5.92 -0.61 -8.45
C VAL A 45 -6.56 -1.56 -9.46
N GLU A 46 -5.89 -1.84 -10.58
CA GLU A 46 -6.36 -2.81 -11.57
C GLU A 46 -6.51 -4.21 -10.95
N HIS A 47 -5.54 -4.64 -10.14
CA HIS A 47 -5.60 -5.89 -9.40
C HIS A 47 -6.79 -5.92 -8.42
N PHE A 48 -6.99 -4.86 -7.64
CA PHE A 48 -8.14 -4.77 -6.76
C PHE A 48 -9.46 -4.94 -7.55
N ILE A 49 -9.60 -4.23 -8.67
CA ILE A 49 -10.78 -4.29 -9.53
C ILE A 49 -11.02 -5.72 -10.05
N TYR A 50 -9.97 -6.39 -10.51
CA TYR A 50 -10.04 -7.72 -11.12
C TYR A 50 -10.34 -8.83 -10.10
N PHE A 51 -9.70 -8.78 -8.93
CA PHE A 51 -9.78 -9.86 -7.93
C PHE A 51 -10.84 -9.62 -6.85
N THR A 52 -11.46 -8.44 -6.78
CA THR A 52 -12.50 -8.14 -5.79
C THR A 52 -13.88 -8.25 -6.42
N PRO A 53 -14.70 -9.24 -6.01
CA PRO A 53 -16.09 -9.32 -6.45
C PRO A 53 -16.83 -8.03 -6.12
N ASN A 54 -17.68 -7.57 -7.04
CA ASN A 54 -18.44 -6.33 -6.90
C ASN A 54 -17.56 -5.08 -6.66
N SER A 55 -16.31 -5.08 -7.13
CA SER A 55 -15.41 -3.92 -7.07
C SER A 55 -16.02 -2.64 -7.67
N ILE A 56 -16.99 -2.78 -8.58
CA ILE A 56 -17.76 -1.67 -9.15
C ILE A 56 -18.56 -0.85 -8.11
N LEU A 57 -18.84 -1.43 -6.93
CA LEU A 57 -19.54 -0.75 -5.84
C LEU A 57 -18.60 0.14 -5.01
N TYR A 58 -17.29 0.06 -5.22
CA TYR A 58 -16.31 0.83 -4.48
C TYR A 58 -16.08 2.20 -5.11
N ASP A 59 -15.99 3.21 -4.26
CA ASP A 59 -15.24 4.42 -4.58
C ASP A 59 -13.76 4.13 -4.38
N ILE A 60 -12.98 4.20 -5.45
CA ILE A 60 -11.54 3.95 -5.42
C ILE A 60 -10.82 5.29 -5.32
N ILE A 61 -10.05 5.47 -4.26
CA ILE A 61 -9.22 6.64 -4.03
C ILE A 61 -7.77 6.17 -4.00
N THR A 62 -6.91 6.84 -4.76
CA THR A 62 -5.51 6.43 -4.83
C THR A 62 -4.56 7.62 -4.73
N PHE A 63 -3.46 7.46 -4.01
CA PHE A 63 -2.44 8.47 -3.80
C PHE A 63 -1.18 8.11 -4.58
N GLU A 64 -0.71 9.03 -5.41
CA GLU A 64 0.58 8.91 -6.11
C GLU A 64 1.26 10.28 -6.20
N PRO A 65 2.25 10.58 -5.34
CA PRO A 65 2.89 11.87 -5.29
C PRO A 65 3.94 12.10 -6.38
N ASP A 66 4.56 11.06 -6.95
CA ASP A 66 5.56 11.23 -8.00
C ASP A 66 4.86 11.69 -9.30
N PRO A 67 5.19 12.88 -9.85
CA PRO A 67 4.47 13.42 -11.00
C PRO A 67 4.48 12.50 -12.22
N ILE A 68 5.55 11.74 -12.46
CA ILE A 68 5.63 10.84 -13.61
C ILE A 68 4.75 9.62 -13.39
N ASN A 69 4.83 9.01 -12.20
CA ASN A 69 3.99 7.88 -11.83
C ASN A 69 2.51 8.28 -11.83
N TYR A 70 2.18 9.46 -11.32
CA TYR A 70 0.83 10.03 -11.39
C TYR A 70 0.30 10.11 -12.82
N GLN A 71 1.10 10.56 -13.79
CA GLN A 71 0.68 10.57 -15.20
C GLN A 71 0.48 9.15 -15.76
N LEU A 72 1.34 8.19 -15.39
CA LEU A 72 1.18 6.79 -15.78
C LEU A 72 -0.12 6.21 -15.22
N CYS A 73 -0.34 6.36 -13.92
CA CYS A 73 -1.55 5.96 -13.21
C CYS A 73 -2.80 6.59 -13.86
N LYS A 74 -2.79 7.89 -14.12
CA LYS A 74 -3.88 8.62 -14.77
C LYS A 74 -4.14 8.13 -16.19
N LYS A 75 -3.09 7.85 -16.98
CA LYS A 75 -3.23 7.31 -18.33
C LYS A 75 -3.82 5.91 -18.31
N LYS A 76 -3.43 5.07 -17.34
CA LYS A 76 -3.92 3.70 -17.19
C LYS A 76 -5.38 3.68 -16.73
N LEU A 77 -5.70 4.36 -15.63
CA LEU A 77 -7.02 4.30 -14.99
C LEU A 77 -8.10 5.13 -15.70
N LYS A 78 -7.75 5.88 -16.76
CA LYS A 78 -8.71 6.53 -17.67
C LYS A 78 -9.03 5.75 -18.94
N GLN A 79 -8.51 4.53 -19.08
CA GLN A 79 -8.84 3.68 -20.22
C GLN A 79 -10.29 3.23 -20.17
N LYS A 80 -10.86 2.91 -21.35
CA LYS A 80 -12.27 2.53 -21.51
C LYS A 80 -12.72 1.40 -20.57
N GLN A 81 -11.87 0.43 -20.30
CA GLN A 81 -12.19 -0.68 -19.40
C GLN A 81 -12.48 -0.24 -17.94
N PHE A 82 -12.07 0.96 -17.55
CA PHE A 82 -12.31 1.53 -16.23
C PHE A 82 -13.39 2.62 -16.22
N GLU A 83 -14.09 2.85 -17.34
CA GLU A 83 -15.05 3.97 -17.48
C GLU A 83 -16.24 3.91 -16.51
N ASN A 84 -16.60 2.70 -16.07
CA ASN A 84 -17.70 2.49 -15.14
C ASN A 84 -17.27 2.55 -13.66
N TYR A 85 -15.97 2.68 -13.37
CA TYR A 85 -15.46 2.73 -12.00
C TYR A 85 -15.32 4.17 -11.50
N SER A 86 -15.65 4.38 -10.23
CA SER A 86 -15.47 5.66 -9.55
C SER A 86 -14.03 5.76 -9.02
N ILE A 87 -13.10 6.29 -9.83
CA ILE A 87 -11.68 6.36 -9.49
C ILE A 87 -11.24 7.82 -9.31
N THR A 88 -10.62 8.13 -8.17
CA THR A 88 -9.99 9.43 -7.87
C THR A 88 -8.50 9.26 -7.59
N ILE A 89 -7.65 10.00 -8.31
CA ILE A 89 -6.19 9.98 -8.14
C ILE A 89 -5.74 11.30 -7.51
N ILE A 90 -5.10 11.22 -6.35
CA ILE A 90 -4.63 12.36 -5.55
C ILE A 90 -3.11 12.47 -5.67
N PRO A 91 -2.56 13.54 -6.29
CA PRO A 91 -1.12 13.73 -6.46
C PRO A 91 -0.46 14.33 -5.22
N LYS A 92 -0.65 13.69 -4.05
CA LYS A 92 -0.14 14.20 -2.76
C LYS A 92 0.49 13.09 -1.93
N VAL A 93 1.41 13.49 -1.06
CA VAL A 93 2.06 12.58 -0.12
C VAL A 93 1.13 12.33 1.06
N VAL A 94 0.83 11.08 1.36
CA VAL A 94 0.17 10.71 2.63
C VAL A 94 1.15 10.91 3.79
N TRP A 95 0.82 11.79 4.73
CA TRP A 95 1.76 12.21 5.77
C TRP A 95 1.10 12.45 7.13
N LEU A 96 1.91 12.95 8.07
CA LEU A 96 1.53 13.24 9.45
C LEU A 96 0.77 14.56 9.58
N ARG A 97 0.98 15.50 8.67
CA ARG A 97 0.44 16.87 8.72
C ARG A 97 0.23 17.40 7.29
N ASN A 98 -0.63 18.41 7.17
CA ASN A 98 -0.77 19.19 5.94
C ASN A 98 0.43 20.15 5.81
N GLU A 99 1.55 19.65 5.32
CA GLU A 99 2.81 20.40 5.18
C GLU A 99 3.55 19.99 3.90
N LYS A 100 4.53 20.79 3.48
CA LYS A 100 5.44 20.35 2.40
C LYS A 100 6.41 19.31 2.97
N VAL A 101 6.54 18.18 2.29
CA VAL A 101 7.37 17.05 2.69
C VAL A 101 8.51 16.84 1.67
N PRO A 102 9.77 16.68 2.11
CA PRO A 102 10.86 16.31 1.23
C PRO A 102 10.64 14.90 0.67
N PHE A 103 10.53 14.81 -0.65
CA PHE A 103 10.24 13.60 -1.38
C PHE A 103 11.29 13.37 -2.45
N LEU A 104 11.96 12.21 -2.40
CA LEU A 104 12.90 11.79 -3.42
C LEU A 104 12.15 11.23 -4.62
N ILE A 105 12.29 11.89 -5.77
CA ILE A 105 11.84 11.37 -7.06
C ILE A 105 12.95 10.49 -7.63
N ASN A 106 12.67 9.21 -7.84
CA ASN A 106 13.62 8.27 -8.43
C ASN A 106 13.00 7.45 -9.56
N HIS A 107 12.06 8.04 -10.30
CA HIS A 107 11.41 7.49 -11.50
C HIS A 107 11.18 5.98 -11.43
N GLY A 108 10.04 5.55 -10.89
CA GLY A 108 9.78 4.14 -10.66
C GLY A 108 9.31 3.85 -9.23
N GLU A 109 9.52 2.62 -8.80
CA GLU A 109 9.10 2.07 -7.50
C GLU A 109 9.95 2.56 -6.31
N ASN A 110 10.96 3.38 -6.55
CA ASN A 110 11.91 3.82 -5.51
C ASN A 110 11.67 5.24 -5.00
N SER A 111 10.66 5.92 -5.51
CA SER A 111 10.24 7.25 -5.06
C SER A 111 9.69 7.16 -3.62
N ARG A 112 10.11 8.09 -2.75
CA ARG A 112 9.92 7.94 -1.30
C ARG A 112 10.08 9.24 -0.52
N ILE A 113 9.58 9.26 0.71
CA ILE A 113 9.87 10.35 1.64
C ILE A 113 11.33 10.27 2.10
N GLN A 114 12.01 11.42 2.08
CA GLN A 114 13.43 11.54 2.45
C GLN A 114 13.56 12.40 3.71
N LEU A 115 13.63 11.76 4.88
CA LEU A 115 13.66 12.46 6.19
C LEU A 115 15.05 12.92 6.63
N THR A 116 16.11 12.38 6.03
CA THR A 116 17.49 12.73 6.39
C THR A 116 18.13 13.53 5.28
N GLU A 117 18.79 14.62 5.65
CA GLU A 117 19.66 15.42 4.79
C GLU A 117 20.79 14.53 4.26
N ILE A 118 20.61 14.07 3.03
CA ILE A 118 21.68 13.55 2.19
C ILE A 118 21.46 14.28 0.89
N ASP A 119 22.53 14.88 0.34
CA ASP A 119 22.61 15.62 -0.93
C ASP A 119 22.13 14.78 -2.13
N ALA A 120 20.88 14.38 -2.10
CA ALA A 120 20.25 13.60 -3.13
C ALA A 120 19.76 14.58 -4.17
N GLN A 121 20.48 14.59 -5.29
CA GLN A 121 19.91 15.06 -6.55
C GLN A 121 18.52 14.39 -6.70
N ASN A 122 17.51 15.19 -7.04
CA ASN A 122 16.09 14.78 -7.20
C ASN A 122 15.19 14.77 -5.95
N VAL A 123 15.56 15.43 -4.85
CA VAL A 123 14.59 15.74 -3.78
C VAL A 123 13.75 16.95 -4.17
N VAL A 124 12.43 16.82 -4.09
CA VAL A 124 11.46 17.90 -4.30
C VAL A 124 10.58 18.05 -3.06
N MET A 125 10.02 19.22 -2.85
CA MET A 125 9.06 19.48 -1.78
C MET A 125 7.64 19.27 -2.32
N LEU A 126 6.94 18.24 -1.84
CA LEU A 126 5.57 17.92 -2.26
C LEU A 126 4.56 18.22 -1.15
N ASN A 127 3.33 18.54 -1.52
CA ASN A 127 2.27 18.76 -0.56
C ASN A 127 1.86 17.44 0.11
N GLY A 128 2.00 17.40 1.43
CA GLY A 128 1.50 16.33 2.29
C GLY A 128 0.03 16.53 2.66
N ILE A 129 -0.66 15.41 2.87
CA ILE A 129 -1.98 15.35 3.52
C ILE A 129 -1.79 14.75 4.91
N ASP A 130 -2.36 15.39 5.92
CA ASP A 130 -2.59 14.74 7.21
C ASP A 130 -3.60 13.61 7.03
N PHE A 131 -3.09 12.39 6.89
CA PHE A 131 -3.93 11.25 6.55
C PHE A 131 -4.94 10.90 7.63
N SER A 132 -4.59 11.06 8.90
CA SER A 132 -5.52 10.76 10.01
C SER A 132 -6.72 11.70 10.01
N SER A 133 -6.45 12.99 9.88
CA SER A 133 -7.49 14.03 9.78
C SER A 133 -8.30 13.88 8.50
N TRP A 134 -7.65 13.55 7.37
CA TRP A 134 -8.34 13.32 6.10
C TRP A 134 -9.23 12.08 6.14
N LEU A 135 -8.76 10.97 6.70
CA LEU A 135 -9.52 9.72 6.83
C LEU A 135 -10.77 9.91 7.71
N SER A 136 -10.62 10.64 8.82
CA SER A 136 -11.75 10.95 9.71
C SER A 136 -12.84 11.79 9.03
N ARG A 137 -12.47 12.67 8.08
CA ARG A 137 -13.45 13.44 7.28
C ARG A 137 -14.12 12.61 6.19
N LEU A 138 -13.42 11.58 5.70
CA LEU A 138 -13.93 10.68 4.67
C LEU A 138 -15.03 9.76 5.20
N VAL A 139 -14.85 9.25 6.43
CA VAL A 139 -15.84 8.40 7.10
C VAL A 139 -16.99 9.26 7.61
N LYS A 140 -18.08 9.31 6.83
CA LYS A 140 -19.26 10.12 7.17
C LYS A 140 -20.34 9.37 7.95
N SER A 141 -20.32 8.05 7.88
CA SER A 141 -21.37 7.21 8.46
C SER A 141 -20.75 5.95 9.05
N GLU A 142 -21.43 5.37 10.03
CA GLU A 142 -21.06 4.08 10.62
C GLU A 142 -21.14 2.92 9.61
N ASN A 143 -21.86 3.12 8.49
CA ASN A 143 -21.98 2.15 7.41
C ASN A 143 -20.86 2.25 6.37
N THR A 144 -19.90 3.16 6.54
CA THR A 144 -18.78 3.29 5.62
C THR A 144 -17.76 2.17 5.88
N ARG A 145 -17.62 1.30 4.89
CA ARG A 145 -16.71 0.16 4.85
C ARG A 145 -15.43 0.58 4.13
N LEU A 146 -14.31 0.66 4.85
CA LEU A 146 -13.02 1.04 4.27
C LEU A 146 -12.09 -0.17 4.14
N HIS A 147 -11.49 -0.30 2.96
CA HIS A 147 -10.36 -1.18 2.67
C HIS A 147 -9.18 -0.32 2.26
N ILE A 148 -8.10 -0.35 3.04
CA ILE A 148 -6.92 0.50 2.81
C ILE A 148 -5.70 -0.35 2.52
N LYS A 149 -5.05 -0.10 1.39
CA LYS A 149 -3.73 -0.61 1.06
C LYS A 149 -2.67 0.47 1.29
N VAL A 150 -1.59 0.12 1.97
CA VAL A 150 -0.47 1.01 2.26
C VAL A 150 0.81 0.48 1.64
N SER A 151 1.37 1.20 0.67
CA SER A 151 2.59 0.84 -0.06
C SER A 151 3.40 2.08 -0.45
N MET A 152 3.72 2.94 0.51
CA MET A 152 4.47 4.17 0.24
C MET A 152 5.75 4.26 1.05
N PRO A 153 6.92 4.03 0.42
CA PRO A 153 8.17 3.93 1.14
C PRO A 153 8.52 5.14 2.00
N GLY A 154 8.85 4.87 3.26
CA GLY A 154 9.31 5.85 4.23
C GLY A 154 8.19 6.53 5.03
N SER A 155 6.93 6.24 4.72
CA SER A 155 5.76 6.86 5.35
C SER A 155 4.91 5.89 6.17
N GLU A 156 5.03 4.59 5.92
CA GLU A 156 4.09 3.58 6.40
C GLU A 156 4.08 3.55 7.92
N VAL A 157 5.26 3.46 8.54
CA VAL A 157 5.38 3.37 10.00
C VAL A 157 4.96 4.68 10.69
N PRO A 158 5.43 5.87 10.29
CA PRO A 158 4.96 7.12 10.90
C PRO A 158 3.44 7.31 10.81
N VAL A 159 2.85 7.06 9.63
CA VAL A 159 1.41 7.25 9.39
C VAL A 159 0.59 6.25 10.22
N LEU A 160 0.94 4.96 10.17
CA LEU A 160 0.24 3.93 10.95
C LEU A 160 0.40 4.15 12.46
N ARG A 161 1.57 4.61 12.92
CA ARG A 161 1.76 4.99 14.33
C ARG A 161 0.82 6.12 14.72
N LYS A 162 0.68 7.15 13.89
CA LYS A 162 -0.23 8.27 14.18
C LYS A 162 -1.67 7.77 14.27
N LEU A 163 -2.11 6.95 13.31
CA LEU A 163 -3.44 6.35 13.32
C LEU A 163 -3.68 5.48 14.56
N LEU A 164 -2.68 4.73 15.01
CA LEU A 164 -2.77 3.93 16.24
C LEU A 164 -2.94 4.82 17.48
N ILE A 165 -2.12 5.88 17.61
CA ILE A 165 -2.16 6.80 18.76
C ILE A 165 -3.48 7.57 18.81
N GLU A 166 -4.04 7.91 17.66
CA GLU A 166 -5.28 8.68 17.53
C GLU A 166 -6.55 7.81 17.43
N ASP A 167 -6.42 6.49 17.67
CA ASP A 167 -7.50 5.50 17.61
C ASP A 167 -8.28 5.51 16.29
N LYS A 168 -7.55 5.68 15.18
CA LYS A 168 -8.09 5.77 13.81
C LYS A 168 -7.82 4.53 12.96
N LEU A 169 -7.04 3.56 13.44
CA LEU A 169 -6.87 2.29 12.74
C LEU A 169 -8.20 1.53 12.60
N LEU A 170 -9.09 1.66 13.58
CA LEU A 170 -10.40 1.02 13.59
C LEU A 170 -11.41 1.65 12.61
N LEU A 171 -11.06 2.77 11.96
CA LEU A 171 -11.91 3.34 10.91
C LEU A 171 -11.97 2.46 9.66
N ALA A 172 -10.99 1.58 9.46
CA ALA A 172 -11.00 0.65 8.35
C ALA A 172 -11.14 -0.79 8.79
N GLU A 173 -11.89 -1.54 7.99
CA GLU A 173 -12.19 -2.95 8.24
C GLU A 173 -11.05 -3.84 7.78
N ARG A 174 -10.31 -3.37 6.77
CA ARG A 174 -9.19 -4.09 6.18
C ARG A 174 -8.02 -3.17 5.91
N TRP A 175 -6.84 -3.65 6.28
CA TRP A 175 -5.55 -3.01 6.05
C TRP A 175 -4.60 -3.97 5.33
N ASP A 176 -4.21 -3.67 4.09
CA ASP A 176 -3.17 -4.39 3.37
C ASP A 176 -1.88 -3.56 3.39
N VAL A 177 -0.96 -3.86 4.31
CA VAL A 177 0.27 -3.07 4.48
C VAL A 177 1.46 -3.77 3.83
N GLN A 178 2.01 -3.16 2.77
CA GLN A 178 3.27 -3.55 2.18
C GLN A 178 4.43 -2.80 2.85
N TRP A 179 5.14 -3.51 3.73
CA TRP A 179 6.28 -2.94 4.45
C TRP A 179 7.51 -2.77 3.56
N THR A 180 8.07 -1.55 3.52
CA THR A 180 9.35 -1.27 2.85
C THR A 180 10.46 -0.92 3.86
N ASP A 181 10.59 -1.74 4.89
CA ASP A 181 11.54 -1.58 5.99
C ASP A 181 13.03 -1.55 5.57
N ARG A 182 13.34 -2.00 4.34
CA ARG A 182 14.69 -1.99 3.76
C ARG A 182 15.37 -0.61 3.81
N TYR A 183 14.60 0.48 3.88
CA TYR A 183 15.12 1.83 3.83
C TYR A 183 15.45 2.44 5.19
N ASN A 184 14.94 1.87 6.29
CA ASN A 184 15.19 2.43 7.62
C ASN A 184 15.16 1.33 8.71
N PRO A 185 16.32 0.72 9.04
CA PRO A 185 16.39 -0.31 10.08
C PRO A 185 15.94 0.18 11.46
N ARG A 186 16.02 1.49 11.72
CA ARG A 186 15.66 2.06 13.04
C ARG A 186 14.15 1.99 13.32
N ILE A 187 13.32 1.93 12.27
CA ILE A 187 11.86 1.78 12.43
C ILE A 187 11.42 0.32 12.55
N ARG A 188 12.33 -0.67 12.43
CA ARG A 188 11.97 -2.10 12.44
C ARG A 188 11.29 -2.53 13.73
N ALA A 189 11.78 -2.11 14.90
CA ALA A 189 11.17 -2.45 16.18
C ALA A 189 9.76 -1.87 16.31
N LEU A 190 9.59 -0.60 15.93
CA LEU A 190 8.29 0.07 15.92
C LEU A 190 7.33 -0.58 14.92
N ARG A 191 7.81 -0.97 13.74
CA ARG A 191 7.02 -1.73 12.77
C ARG A 191 6.52 -3.04 13.35
N ILE A 192 7.41 -3.83 13.98
CA ILE A 192 7.03 -5.10 14.61
C ILE A 192 5.95 -4.85 15.66
N TYR A 193 6.09 -3.80 16.47
CA TYR A 193 5.08 -3.43 17.45
C TYR A 193 3.72 -3.10 16.80
N ILE A 194 3.70 -2.23 15.78
CA ILE A 194 2.47 -1.87 15.06
C ILE A 194 1.83 -3.11 14.42
N GLN A 195 2.65 -3.95 13.76
CA GLN A 195 2.21 -5.19 13.16
C GLN A 195 1.53 -6.11 14.20
N SER A 196 2.19 -6.34 15.34
CA SER A 196 1.62 -7.16 16.41
C SER A 196 0.32 -6.59 16.98
N MET A 197 0.20 -5.25 17.06
CA MET A 197 -1.05 -4.61 17.45
C MET A 197 -2.15 -4.84 16.41
N MET A 198 -1.84 -4.67 15.12
CA MET A 198 -2.78 -4.92 14.01
C MET A 198 -3.24 -6.39 13.97
N ASP A 199 -2.31 -7.34 14.15
CA ASP A 199 -2.63 -8.76 14.23
C ASP A 199 -3.56 -9.07 15.42
N SER A 200 -3.32 -8.42 16.57
CA SER A 200 -4.13 -8.63 17.79
C SER A 200 -5.58 -8.16 17.68
N ILE A 201 -5.85 -7.21 16.77
CA ILE A 201 -7.19 -6.70 16.47
C ILE A 201 -7.80 -7.35 15.22
N GLY A 202 -7.16 -8.40 14.69
CA GLY A 202 -7.69 -9.21 13.60
C GLY A 202 -7.41 -8.68 12.19
N PHE A 203 -6.52 -7.69 12.02
CA PHE A 203 -6.10 -7.25 10.69
C PHE A 203 -5.03 -8.18 10.13
N SER A 204 -5.25 -8.70 8.92
CA SER A 204 -4.21 -9.47 8.21
C SER A 204 -3.25 -8.50 7.52
N CYS A 205 -1.99 -8.40 7.96
CA CYS A 205 -0.98 -7.73 7.14
C CYS A 205 -0.23 -8.77 6.31
N ASP A 206 -0.56 -8.80 5.02
CA ASP A 206 0.16 -9.64 4.07
C ASP A 206 1.59 -9.15 3.89
N HIS A 207 2.55 -10.01 4.23
CA HIS A 207 3.96 -9.77 4.01
C HIS A 207 4.30 -9.99 2.53
N TYR A 208 4.05 -8.99 1.69
CA TYR A 208 4.54 -8.98 0.30
C TYR A 208 6.06 -8.71 0.28
N THR A 209 6.85 -9.68 0.74
CA THR A 209 8.31 -9.62 0.69
C THR A 209 8.86 -9.74 -0.74
N ARG A 210 8.01 -10.11 -1.70
CA ARG A 210 8.13 -10.03 -3.16
C ARG A 210 6.84 -10.63 -3.71
N ILE A 211 5.95 -9.83 -4.30
CA ILE A 211 5.08 -10.39 -5.33
C ILE A 211 6.06 -10.93 -6.40
N PRO A 212 6.02 -12.21 -6.81
CA PRO A 212 6.78 -12.65 -7.98
C PRO A 212 6.50 -11.63 -9.08
N ASP A 213 7.54 -11.03 -9.67
CA ASP A 213 7.37 -9.92 -10.62
C ASP A 213 6.23 -10.26 -11.57
N VAL A 214 5.11 -9.55 -11.43
CA VAL A 214 3.85 -9.93 -12.07
C VAL A 214 4.02 -9.81 -13.59
N ARG A 215 5.02 -9.04 -14.04
CA ARG A 215 5.48 -8.98 -15.43
C ARG A 215 5.98 -10.32 -15.96
N ASP A 216 6.60 -11.16 -15.13
CA ASP A 216 7.02 -12.52 -15.52
C ASP A 216 5.82 -13.49 -15.59
N VAL A 217 4.80 -13.26 -14.75
CA VAL A 217 3.54 -14.02 -14.74
C VAL A 217 2.68 -13.67 -15.97
N TYR A 218 2.60 -12.39 -16.36
CA TYR A 218 1.74 -11.90 -17.43
C TYR A 218 2.37 -11.93 -18.83
N ARG A 219 3.71 -11.93 -18.98
CA ARG A 219 4.36 -12.02 -20.30
C ARG A 219 4.07 -13.31 -21.07
N LYS A 220 3.62 -14.37 -20.39
CA LYS A 220 3.12 -15.59 -21.03
C LYS A 220 1.59 -15.55 -21.11
N LYS A 221 1.06 -14.88 -22.14
CA LYS A 221 -0.37 -14.95 -22.50
C LYS A 221 -0.82 -16.41 -22.52
N GLY A 222 -1.74 -16.77 -21.63
CA GLY A 222 -2.34 -18.11 -21.54
C GLY A 222 -2.05 -18.92 -20.26
N THR A 223 -1.48 -18.32 -19.21
CA THR A 223 -0.94 -19.10 -18.08
C THR A 223 -1.66 -19.02 -16.74
N PHE A 224 -2.71 -18.23 -16.52
CA PHE A 224 -3.33 -18.20 -15.18
C PHE A 224 -3.91 -19.58 -14.78
N GLU A 225 -4.64 -20.24 -15.68
CA GLU A 225 -5.09 -21.63 -15.50
C GLU A 225 -3.92 -22.63 -15.45
N HIS A 226 -2.81 -22.32 -16.11
CA HIS A 226 -1.62 -23.15 -16.16
C HIS A 226 -0.79 -23.05 -14.86
N ILE A 227 -0.79 -21.88 -14.21
CA ILE A 227 -0.06 -21.60 -12.96
C ILE A 227 -0.79 -22.25 -11.78
N VAL A 228 -2.12 -22.13 -11.72
CA VAL A 228 -2.93 -22.88 -10.74
C VAL A 228 -2.70 -24.39 -10.88
N LYS A 229 -2.50 -24.88 -12.10
CA LYS A 229 -2.29 -26.30 -12.39
C LYS A 229 -0.85 -26.81 -12.13
N TYR A 230 0.19 -25.99 -12.32
CA TYR A 230 1.59 -26.43 -12.21
C TYR A 230 2.24 -26.17 -10.85
N ALA A 231 1.71 -25.23 -10.06
CA ALA A 231 2.35 -24.85 -8.81
C ALA A 231 1.77 -25.56 -7.57
N ASP A 232 0.85 -26.52 -7.79
CA ASP A 232 0.11 -27.26 -6.74
C ASP A 232 -0.59 -26.30 -5.75
N TRP A 233 -1.05 -25.17 -6.26
CA TRP A 233 -1.72 -24.11 -5.51
C TRP A 233 -3.19 -24.48 -5.31
N ARG A 234 -3.61 -24.64 -4.06
CA ARG A 234 -5.01 -24.89 -3.73
C ARG A 234 -5.72 -23.58 -3.46
N LEU A 235 -6.80 -23.33 -4.19
CA LEU A 235 -7.83 -22.38 -3.79
C LEU A 235 -8.54 -22.97 -2.57
N ILE A 236 -8.41 -22.31 -1.42
CA ILE A 236 -9.19 -22.65 -0.22
C ILE A 236 -10.29 -21.59 -0.10
N PRO A 237 -11.54 -21.92 -0.40
CA PRO A 237 -12.65 -21.05 -0.05
C PRO A 237 -12.91 -21.16 1.46
N GLU A 238 -12.70 -20.06 2.19
CA GLU A 238 -13.23 -19.92 3.56
C GLU A 238 -14.57 -19.18 3.51
N ALA A 239 -15.51 -19.68 4.33
CA ALA A 239 -16.94 -19.62 4.04
C ALA A 239 -17.58 -18.22 4.03
N ASP A 240 -16.94 -17.16 4.50
CA ASP A 240 -17.57 -15.83 4.55
C ASP A 240 -16.61 -14.65 4.25
N THR A 241 -15.41 -14.94 3.76
CA THR A 241 -14.43 -13.93 3.29
C THR A 241 -13.55 -14.53 2.20
N TYR A 242 -13.54 -13.96 1.01
CA TYR A 242 -12.57 -14.33 -0.04
C TYR A 242 -11.20 -13.72 0.29
N CYS A 243 -10.48 -14.32 1.24
CA CYS A 243 -9.04 -14.13 1.39
C CYS A 243 -8.32 -15.21 0.58
N TYR A 244 -7.50 -14.80 -0.39
CA TYR A 244 -6.66 -15.72 -1.15
C TYR A 244 -5.38 -15.99 -0.36
N TYR A 245 -5.30 -17.13 0.33
CA TYR A 245 -4.05 -17.54 0.97
C TYR A 245 -3.14 -18.27 0.00
N ILE A 246 -1.88 -17.84 -0.05
CA ILE A 246 -0.79 -18.60 -0.68
C ILE A 246 -0.26 -19.58 0.37
N GLN A 247 -0.77 -20.81 0.38
CA GLN A 247 -0.14 -21.88 1.16
C GLN A 247 1.04 -22.43 0.37
N ARG A 248 2.27 -22.21 0.84
CA ARG A 248 3.42 -22.96 0.31
C ARG A 248 3.17 -24.45 0.56
N PRO A 249 3.50 -25.35 -0.39
CA PRO A 249 3.51 -26.77 -0.09
C PRO A 249 4.41 -26.98 1.12
N THR A 250 3.85 -27.53 2.19
CA THR A 250 4.67 -28.10 3.25
C THR A 250 5.50 -29.19 2.58
N VAL A 251 6.82 -28.97 2.52
CA VAL A 251 7.75 -30.04 2.19
C VAL A 251 7.40 -31.18 3.14
N THR A 252 6.96 -32.29 2.57
CA THR A 252 6.70 -33.54 3.29
C THR A 252 8.02 -34.06 3.84
N ASP A 253 8.44 -33.52 4.96
CA ASP A 253 9.36 -34.18 5.87
C ASP A 253 8.67 -34.20 7.24
N PRO A 254 8.39 -35.39 7.82
CA PRO A 254 7.90 -35.45 9.19
C PRO A 254 8.92 -34.79 10.13
N PRO A 255 8.48 -34.15 11.23
CA PRO A 255 9.39 -33.46 12.13
C PRO A 255 10.42 -34.45 12.68
N ARG A 256 11.68 -34.29 12.26
CA ARG A 256 12.81 -34.89 12.97
C ARG A 256 12.87 -34.23 14.34
N THR A 257 12.46 -34.98 15.36
CA THR A 257 12.67 -34.64 16.77
C THR A 257 14.17 -34.67 17.06
N THR A 258 14.83 -33.52 16.91
CA THR A 258 16.18 -33.34 17.44
C THR A 258 16.05 -33.20 18.96
N ARG A 259 16.17 -34.32 19.70
CA ARG A 259 16.39 -34.30 21.15
C ARG A 259 17.72 -33.59 21.43
N LEU A 260 17.65 -32.35 21.90
CA LEU A 260 18.77 -31.71 22.61
C LEU A 260 19.02 -32.50 23.90
N LYS A 261 20.06 -33.34 23.90
CA LYS A 261 20.60 -33.92 25.14
C LYS A 261 21.32 -32.80 25.90
N LEU A 262 20.69 -32.29 26.96
CA LEU A 262 21.39 -31.54 28.00
C LEU A 262 22.40 -32.50 28.66
N LYS A 263 23.70 -32.25 28.48
CA LYS A 263 24.73 -32.89 29.30
C LYS A 263 24.66 -32.29 30.70
N SER A 264 24.22 -33.06 31.68
CA SER A 264 24.40 -32.71 33.09
C SER A 264 25.88 -32.80 33.44
N LYS A 265 26.43 -31.74 34.05
CA LYS A 265 27.67 -31.79 34.82
C LYS A 265 27.42 -32.58 36.11
N LYS A 266 27.74 -33.86 36.07
CA LYS A 266 28.01 -34.82 37.16
C LYS A 266 28.38 -36.09 36.36
N ASP A 267 29.63 -36.50 36.28
CA ASP A 267 30.42 -36.95 37.41
C ASP A 267 31.91 -36.60 37.27
N LYS A 268 32.45 -36.08 38.37
CA LYS A 268 33.84 -36.27 38.77
C LYS A 268 33.84 -37.52 39.65
N GLU A 269 34.51 -38.56 39.21
CA GLU A 269 35.38 -39.46 39.99
C GLU A 269 36.14 -40.37 39.03
#